data_AF-A0A948VZR0-F1
#
_entry.id   AF-A0A948VZR0-F1
#
_cell.length_a   1.000
_cell.length_b   1.000
_cell.length_c   1.000
_cell.angle_alpha   90.00
_cell.angle_beta   90.00
_cell.angle_gamma   90.00
#
_symmetry.space_group_name_H-M   'P 1'
#
loop_
_entity.id
_entity.type
_entity.pdbx_description
1 polymer ?
#
loop_
_entity_poly.entity_id
_entity_poly.type
_entity_poly.pdbx_seq_one_letter_code
_entity_poly.pdbx_strand_id
1 'polypeptide(L)' 'QNVLELVREGIPFEEIIQDYYPDLQIEDIRACIQYAMEVVAAEDIHSAAVPA' A
#
# COMPACT_ATOMS: atom_id res chain seq x y z
N GLN A 1 -9.58 6.91 -7.00
CA GLN A 1 -8.88 6.65 -5.73
C GLN A 1 -8.14 5.34 -5.87
N ASN A 2 -6.93 5.22 -5.33
CA ASN A 2 -6.20 3.96 -5.32
C ASN A 2 -6.47 3.16 -4.03
N VAL A 3 -6.21 1.85 -4.04
CA VAL A 3 -6.43 0.95 -2.89
C VAL A 3 -5.80 1.50 -1.59
N LEU A 4 -4.57 2.00 -1.65
CA LEU A 4 -3.88 2.56 -0.47
C LEU A 4 -4.58 3.79 0.13
N GLU A 5 -5.28 4.59 -0.68
CA GLU A 5 -6.05 5.73 -0.18
C GLU A 5 -7.31 5.28 0.55
N LEU A 6 -8.03 4.32 -0.03
CA LEU A 6 -9.26 3.74 0.55
C LEU A 6 -8.95 3.10 1.91
N VAL A 7 -7.83 2.36 1.99
CA VAL A 7 -7.34 1.77 3.24
C VAL A 7 -6.97 2.85 4.26
N ARG A 8 -6.32 3.95 3.83
CA ARG A 8 -5.99 5.08 4.71
C ARG A 8 -7.24 5.79 5.24
N GLU A 9 -8.31 5.84 4.46
CA GLU A 9 -9.61 6.38 4.87
C GLU A 9 -10.38 5.47 5.84
N GLY A 10 -9.87 4.26 6.10
CA GLY A 10 -10.45 3.30 7.02
C GLY A 10 -11.58 2.46 6.41
N ILE A 11 -11.68 2.43 5.07
CA ILE A 11 -12.66 1.60 4.37
C ILE A 11 -12.25 0.12 4.55
N PRO A 12 -13.19 -0.76 4.94
CA PRO A 12 -12.89 -2.17 5.14
C PRO A 12 -12.54 -2.86 3.82
N PHE A 13 -11.63 -3.84 3.85
CA PHE A 13 -11.14 -4.51 2.65
C PHE A 13 -12.24 -5.16 1.83
N GLU A 14 -13.28 -5.70 2.48
CA GLU A 14 -14.43 -6.31 1.83
C GLU A 14 -15.21 -5.29 0.98
N GLU A 15 -15.38 -4.07 1.47
CA GLU A 15 -16.05 -2.97 0.76
C GLU A 15 -15.17 -2.46 -0.39
N ILE A 16 -13.85 -2.38 -0.20
CA ILE A 16 -12.90 -2.06 -1.29
C ILE A 16 -13.02 -3.07 -2.43
N ILE A 17 -13.14 -4.36 -2.12
CA ILE A 17 -13.29 -5.39 -3.14
C ILE A 17 -14.68 -5.29 -3.78
N GLN A 18 -15.75 -5.21 -2.99
CA GLN A 18 -17.10 -5.26 -3.53
C GLN A 18 -17.49 -4.01 -4.34
N ASP A 19 -17.14 -2.81 -3.86
CA ASP A 19 -17.60 -1.55 -4.45
C ASP A 19 -16.60 -0.92 -5.42
N TYR A 20 -15.30 -1.23 -5.31
CA TYR A 20 -14.25 -0.60 -6.11
C TYR A 20 -13.47 -1.57 -7.01
N TYR A 21 -13.06 -2.72 -6.49
CA TYR A 21 -12.18 -3.67 -7.19
C TYR A 21 -12.63 -5.14 -7.01
N PRO A 22 -13.70 -5.58 -7.70
CA PRO A 22 -14.31 -6.90 -7.49
C PRO A 22 -13.43 -8.08 -7.89
N ASP A 23 -12.46 -7.85 -8.78
CA ASP A 23 -11.49 -8.86 -9.21
C ASP A 23 -10.31 -9.00 -8.23
N LEU A 24 -10.20 -8.11 -7.24
CA LEU A 24 -9.10 -8.09 -6.29
C LEU A 24 -9.38 -9.05 -5.13
N GLN A 25 -8.37 -9.75 -4.64
CA GLN A 25 -8.50 -10.56 -3.43
C GLN A 25 -7.94 -9.79 -2.22
N ILE A 26 -8.33 -10.22 -1.01
CA ILE A 26 -7.82 -9.61 0.23
C ILE A 26 -6.29 -9.77 0.30
N GLU A 27 -5.77 -10.88 -0.21
CA GLU A 27 -4.34 -11.16 -0.32
C GLU A 27 -3.60 -10.13 -1.18
N ASP A 28 -4.21 -9.69 -2.28
CA ASP A 28 -3.63 -8.68 -3.17
C ASP A 28 -3.56 -7.30 -2.49
N ILE A 29 -4.59 -6.94 -1.71
CA ILE A 29 -4.60 -5.70 -0.91
C ILE A 29 -3.47 -5.74 0.12
N ARG A 30 -3.34 -6.86 0.84
CA ARG A 30 -2.28 -7.04 1.85
C ARG A 30 -0.89 -7.00 1.22
N ALA A 31 -0.71 -7.64 0.06
CA ALA A 31 0.54 -7.59 -0.69
C ALA A 31 0.86 -6.16 -1.16
N CYS A 32 -0.14 -5.40 -1.60
CA CYS A 32 0.03 -4.00 -2.00
C CYS A 32 0.47 -3.12 -0.83
N ILE A 33 -0.15 -3.28 0.34
CA ILE A 33 0.25 -2.55 1.55
C ILE A 33 1.66 -2.96 1.98
N GLN A 34 1.97 -4.26 1.97
CA GLN A 34 3.29 -4.78 2.32
C GLN A 34 4.38 -4.22 1.40
N TYR A 35 4.13 -4.23 0.09
CA TYR A 35 5.03 -3.63 -0.90
C TYR A 35 5.22 -2.13 -0.66
N ALA A 36 4.14 -1.39 -0.40
CA ALA A 36 4.23 0.04 -0.10
C ALA A 36 5.07 0.30 1.16
N MET A 37 4.93 -0.51 2.21
CA MET A 37 5.77 -0.43 3.41
C MET A 37 7.23 -0.77 3.12
N GLU A 38 7.49 -1.81 2.33
CA GLU A 38 8.84 -2.21 1.93
C GLU A 38 9.53 -1.14 1.08
N VAL A 39 8.80 -0.51 0.16
CA VAL A 39 9.32 0.60 -0.66
C VAL A 39 9.72 1.76 0.25
N VAL A 40 8.84 2.20 1.15
CA VAL A 40 9.15 3.29 2.10
C VAL A 40 10.33 2.92 3.00
N ALA A 41 10.38 1.68 3.51
CA ALA A 41 11.50 1.21 4.32
C ALA A 41 12.82 1.11 3.53
N ALA A 42 12.76 0.77 2.25
CA ALA A 42 13.92 0.74 1.36
C ALA A 42 14.42 2.16 1.02
N GLU A 43 13.52 3.14 0.92
CA GLU A 43 13.88 4.54 0.71
C GLU A 43 14.56 5.18 1.95
N ASP A 44 14.28 4.69 3.16
CA ASP A 44 14.94 5.13 4.40
C ASP A 44 16.46 4.84 4.40
N ILE A 45 16.89 3.80 3.67
CA ILE A 45 18.30 3.36 3.61
C ILE A 45 19.14 4.22 2.64
N HIS A 46 18.53 4.99 1.74
CA HIS A 46 19.26 5.85 0.79
C HIS A 46 19.53 7.28 1.28
N SER A 47 19.14 7.64 2.50
CA SER A 47 19.50 8.93 3.14
C SER A 47 20.91 8.92 3.77
N ALA A 48 21.86 8.23 3.15
CA ALA A 48 23.29 8.34 3.46
C ALA A 48 24.10 8.68 2.20
N ALA A 49 23.67 9.71 1.47
CA ALA A 49 24.45 10.32 0.40
C ALA A 49 24.84 11.76 0.78
N VAL A 50 25.77 11.92 1.73
CA VAL A 50 26.76 13.01 1.71
C VAL A 50 28.06 12.49 2.34
N PRO A 51 29.14 12.37 1.55
CA PRO A 51 30.41 12.93 1.99
C PRO A 51 30.88 14.01 1.00
N ALA A 52 31.52 15.02 1.59
CA ALA A 52 31.99 16.27 1.02
C ALA A 52 33.10 16.13 -0.02
#